data_AF-A0A238KPA4-F1
#
_entry.id   AF-A0A238KPA4-F1
#
_cell.length_a   1.000
_cell.length_b   1.000
_cell.length_c   1.000
_cell.angle_alpha   90.00
_cell.angle_beta   90.00
_cell.angle_gamma   90.00
#
_symmetry.space_group_name_H-M   'P 1'
#
loop_
_entity.id
_entity.type
_entity.pdbx_description
1 polymer ?
#
loop_
_entity_poly.entity_id
_entity_poly.type
_entity_poly.pdbx_seq_one_letter_code
_entity_poly.pdbx_strand_id
1 'polypeptide(L)'
;MSAYVVFVHGVANREGDAYRNTVAKRTERFRKLVFGQQATIENPYWGKFGANPEGGRYKCLPDYDDPTAGGVEVLAVAVPAAEGPAPRLIDFAREDFPETVDLLFEGVLDQAQEGGADLPGEVVDRAQTAAAYAVAVPNPPWLQADLTDEQFLRELTSRAAAFAQAQAAPAAPQREVEVLGLGSWLRDSAEALIDRVRNAGGRVALAVGRDTLHGHVATFIGDVFSFLKEGSGRTPIRGLMKEELTRAVESGDPIVLIGHSMGGVILADCLGDRAFCDSVGLKDGRRVKALVTVGSQPGFFQELNLLGMDPKPKLDVVDNWINVFDELDVLSFRAAPLFDGGVRDMMFSSRTGILDAHGAYFSRVQFYERLRKRLKDLGVPVRAGA
;
A
#
# COMPACT_ATOMS: atom_id res chain seq x y z
N MET A 1 1.19 -32.97 -1.72
CA MET A 1 2.28 -32.52 -0.85
C MET A 1 1.87 -31.18 -0.26
N SER A 2 2.02 -31.02 1.06
CA SER A 2 1.77 -29.76 1.77
C SER A 2 2.98 -28.82 1.63
N ALA A 3 2.79 -27.53 1.93
CA ALA A 3 3.85 -26.56 2.10
C ALA A 3 3.54 -25.73 3.35
N TYR A 4 4.59 -25.33 4.07
CA TYR A 4 4.49 -24.41 5.20
C TYR A 4 4.83 -23.01 4.72
N VAL A 5 3.83 -22.15 4.63
CA VAL A 5 3.94 -20.80 4.10
C VAL A 5 3.93 -19.80 5.26
N VAL A 6 4.92 -18.92 5.32
CA VAL A 6 4.92 -17.79 6.25
C VAL A 6 4.80 -16.51 5.43
N PHE A 7 3.72 -15.77 5.63
CA PHE A 7 3.49 -14.47 5.01
C PHE A 7 3.77 -13.35 6.01
N VAL A 8 4.80 -12.55 5.74
CA VAL A 8 5.17 -11.38 6.55
C VAL A 8 4.67 -10.12 5.86
N HIS A 9 3.78 -9.40 6.53
CA HIS A 9 3.12 -8.19 6.01
C HIS A 9 4.05 -6.95 6.05
N GLY A 10 3.65 -5.89 5.36
CA GLY A 10 4.33 -4.58 5.38
C GLY A 10 4.05 -3.75 6.64
N VAL A 11 4.47 -2.48 6.62
CA VAL A 11 4.20 -1.54 7.71
C VAL A 11 2.71 -1.16 7.81
N ALA A 12 2.35 -0.35 8.80
CA ALA A 12 1.03 0.26 8.97
C ALA A 12 -0.15 -0.71 9.11
N ASN A 13 0.12 -1.99 9.38
CA ASN A 13 -0.92 -2.94 9.70
C ASN A 13 -1.21 -2.88 11.21
N ARG A 14 -2.48 -2.70 11.57
CA ARG A 14 -2.95 -2.68 12.96
C ARG A 14 -4.01 -3.74 13.18
N GLU A 15 -3.99 -4.35 14.36
CA GLU A 15 -4.92 -5.41 14.71
C GLU A 15 -6.37 -4.88 14.73
N GLY A 16 -7.29 -5.65 14.16
CA GLY A 16 -8.68 -5.26 14.00
C GLY A 16 -9.38 -6.09 12.92
N ASP A 17 -10.68 -5.85 12.73
CA ASP A 17 -11.48 -6.59 11.75
C ASP A 17 -10.99 -6.42 10.32
N ALA A 18 -10.59 -5.19 9.94
CA ALA A 18 -10.04 -4.91 8.61
C ALA A 18 -8.77 -5.75 8.32
N TYR A 19 -7.85 -5.82 9.28
CA TYR A 19 -6.64 -6.65 9.16
C TYR A 19 -6.99 -8.14 9.08
N ARG A 20 -7.84 -8.64 9.99
CA ARG A 20 -8.28 -10.04 9.99
C ARG A 20 -8.95 -10.43 8.68
N ASN A 21 -9.83 -9.59 8.16
CA ASN A 21 -10.52 -9.81 6.88
C ASN A 21 -9.54 -9.85 5.72
N THR A 22 -8.55 -8.95 5.71
CA THR A 22 -7.50 -8.92 4.68
C THR A 22 -6.64 -10.18 4.72
N VAL A 23 -6.20 -10.60 5.92
CA VAL A 23 -5.44 -11.83 6.12
C VAL A 23 -6.24 -13.05 5.69
N ALA A 24 -7.52 -13.14 6.07
CA ALA A 24 -8.39 -14.26 5.71
C ALA A 24 -8.58 -14.38 4.19
N LYS A 25 -8.94 -13.27 3.51
CA LYS A 25 -9.10 -13.23 2.05
C LYS A 25 -7.81 -13.59 1.32
N ARG A 26 -6.67 -13.04 1.74
CA ARG A 26 -5.35 -13.34 1.15
C ARG A 26 -4.97 -14.81 1.34
N THR A 27 -5.13 -15.33 2.56
CA THR A 27 -4.83 -16.72 2.91
C THR A 27 -5.69 -17.68 2.09
N GLU A 28 -6.97 -17.39 1.96
CA GLU A 28 -7.90 -18.17 1.13
C GLU A 28 -7.48 -18.16 -0.34
N ARG A 29 -7.10 -17.02 -0.90
CA ARG A 29 -6.57 -16.93 -2.28
C ARG A 29 -5.30 -17.75 -2.46
N PHE A 30 -4.36 -17.70 -1.53
CA PHE A 30 -3.15 -18.53 -1.60
C PHE A 30 -3.47 -20.04 -1.55
N ARG A 31 -4.37 -20.47 -0.66
CA ARG A 31 -4.82 -21.87 -0.62
C ARG A 31 -5.51 -22.27 -1.91
N LYS A 32 -6.48 -21.47 -2.37
CA LYS A 32 -7.27 -21.77 -3.56
C LYS A 32 -6.42 -21.76 -4.81
N LEU A 33 -5.56 -20.75 -5.00
CA LEU A 33 -4.93 -20.45 -6.28
C LEU A 33 -3.47 -20.87 -6.38
N VAL A 34 -2.75 -21.09 -5.27
CA VAL A 34 -1.30 -21.36 -5.27
C VAL A 34 -0.94 -22.67 -4.60
N PHE A 35 -1.16 -22.82 -3.29
CA PHE A 35 -0.56 -23.91 -2.50
C PHE A 35 -1.48 -25.11 -2.24
N GLY A 36 -2.80 -24.94 -2.40
CA GLY A 36 -3.78 -25.98 -2.10
C GLY A 36 -4.30 -25.90 -0.66
N GLN A 37 -5.36 -26.65 -0.36
CA GLN A 37 -6.06 -26.60 0.94
C GLN A 37 -5.27 -27.22 2.09
N GLN A 38 -4.33 -28.11 1.79
CA GLN A 38 -3.50 -28.77 2.79
C GLN A 38 -2.33 -27.90 3.28
N ALA A 39 -2.08 -26.75 2.64
CA ALA A 39 -0.99 -25.88 3.02
C ALA A 39 -1.28 -25.14 4.34
N THR A 40 -0.30 -25.17 5.23
CA THR A 40 -0.25 -24.30 6.42
C THR A 40 0.19 -22.92 5.98
N ILE A 41 -0.56 -21.87 6.34
CA ILE A 41 -0.25 -20.48 5.97
C ILE A 41 -0.35 -19.62 7.22
N GLU A 42 0.81 -19.25 7.75
CA GLU A 42 0.94 -18.40 8.92
C GLU A 42 1.15 -16.94 8.51
N ASN A 43 0.60 -16.03 9.31
CA ASN A 43 0.65 -14.59 9.07
C ASN A 43 1.09 -13.87 10.36
N PRO A 44 2.36 -14.02 10.77
CA PRO A 44 2.87 -13.41 12.00
C PRO A 44 2.61 -11.91 12.02
N TYR A 45 1.91 -11.44 13.06
CA TYR A 45 1.58 -10.03 13.23
C TYR A 45 2.70 -9.31 13.97
N TRP A 46 3.62 -8.69 13.21
CA TRP A 46 4.73 -7.93 13.78
C TRP A 46 4.35 -6.47 14.06
N GLY A 47 3.22 -5.98 13.55
CA GLY A 47 2.74 -4.61 13.74
C GLY A 47 2.56 -4.20 15.21
N LYS A 48 2.38 -5.17 16.12
CA LYS A 48 2.38 -4.94 17.58
C LYS A 48 3.71 -4.43 18.15
N PHE A 49 4.82 -4.63 17.43
CA PHE A 49 6.15 -4.12 17.77
C PHE A 49 6.52 -2.86 16.97
N GLY A 50 5.63 -2.43 16.07
CA GLY A 50 5.76 -1.19 15.33
C GLY A 50 5.49 0.04 16.18
N ALA A 51 5.39 1.20 15.54
CA ALA A 51 5.04 2.44 16.21
C ALA A 51 3.61 2.38 16.76
N ASN A 52 3.47 2.51 18.08
CA ASN A 52 2.18 2.48 18.75
C ASN A 52 2.03 3.75 19.61
N PRO A 53 1.51 4.86 19.07
CA PRO A 53 1.33 6.07 19.84
C PRO A 53 0.30 5.85 20.94
N GLU A 54 0.58 6.42 22.12
CA GLU A 54 -0.32 6.33 23.28
C GLU A 54 -1.70 6.90 22.94
N GLY A 55 -2.76 6.11 23.18
CA GLY A 55 -4.13 6.50 22.84
C GLY A 55 -4.50 6.36 21.36
N GLY A 56 -3.65 5.76 20.52
CA GLY A 56 -3.95 5.48 19.11
C GLY A 56 -3.81 6.69 18.17
N ARG A 57 -3.43 7.87 18.67
CA ARG A 57 -3.16 9.08 17.88
C ARG A 57 -1.81 9.68 18.23
N TYR A 58 -1.07 10.12 17.22
CA TYR A 58 0.17 10.85 17.43
C TYR A 58 -0.11 12.25 17.97
N LYS A 59 0.37 12.53 19.19
CA LYS A 59 0.22 13.85 19.83
C LYS A 59 0.99 14.97 19.12
N CYS A 60 1.94 14.62 18.24
CA CYS A 60 2.73 15.58 17.47
C CYS A 60 2.11 15.93 16.12
N LEU A 61 1.00 15.30 15.73
CA LEU A 61 0.27 15.74 14.54
C LEU A 61 -0.40 17.07 14.85
N PRO A 62 -0.39 18.03 13.90
CA PRO A 62 -1.16 19.24 14.04
C PRO A 62 -2.62 18.91 14.32
N ASP A 63 -3.24 19.66 15.21
CA ASP A 63 -4.70 19.66 15.29
C ASP A 63 -5.20 20.45 14.08
N TYR A 64 -5.74 19.75 13.10
CA TYR A 64 -6.21 20.38 11.87
C TYR A 64 -7.58 21.06 12.04
N ASP A 65 -8.31 20.74 13.10
CA ASP A 65 -9.56 21.41 13.47
C ASP A 65 -9.28 22.72 14.23
N ASP A 66 -8.21 22.77 15.03
CA ASP A 66 -7.69 23.99 15.64
C ASP A 66 -6.15 24.07 15.58
N PRO A 67 -5.58 24.55 14.45
CA PRO A 67 -4.12 24.58 14.24
C PRO A 67 -3.38 25.56 15.17
N THR A 68 -4.12 26.36 15.95
CA THR A 68 -3.58 27.30 16.93
C THR A 68 -3.74 26.82 18.38
N ALA A 69 -4.42 25.69 18.59
CA ALA A 69 -4.55 25.06 19.90
C ALA A 69 -3.19 24.74 20.52
N GLY A 70 -3.15 24.63 21.84
CA GLY A 70 -1.97 24.12 22.55
C GLY A 70 -0.75 25.05 22.56
N GLY A 71 -0.92 26.33 22.22
CA GLY A 71 0.17 27.32 22.25
C GLY A 71 1.04 27.34 21.00
N VAL A 72 0.51 26.86 19.86
CA VAL A 72 1.19 26.95 18.56
C VAL A 72 1.22 28.41 18.08
N GLU A 73 2.42 28.97 17.98
CA GLU A 73 2.61 30.32 17.43
C GLU A 73 2.57 30.27 15.89
N VAL A 74 1.76 31.14 15.29
CA VAL A 74 1.66 31.25 13.83
C VAL A 74 2.79 32.12 13.30
N LEU A 75 3.75 31.49 12.62
CA LEU A 75 4.80 32.20 11.88
C LEU A 75 4.23 32.76 10.55
N ALA A 76 3.47 33.85 10.63
CA ALA A 76 2.94 34.55 9.46
C ALA A 76 3.76 35.80 9.13
N VAL A 77 4.10 35.98 7.85
CA VAL A 77 4.17 37.34 7.27
C VAL A 77 2.71 37.76 7.10
N ALA A 78 2.32 38.92 7.63
CA ALA A 78 0.94 39.41 7.54
C ALA A 78 0.45 39.38 6.08
N VAL A 79 -0.35 38.38 5.73
CA VAL A 79 -1.14 38.38 4.51
C VAL A 79 -2.48 38.97 4.91
N PRO A 80 -2.96 40.04 4.25
CA PRO A 80 -4.23 40.65 4.60
C PRO A 80 -5.35 39.60 4.54
N ALA A 81 -6.33 39.74 5.43
CA ALA A 81 -7.52 38.91 5.44
C ALA A 81 -8.12 38.88 4.02
N ALA A 82 -8.41 37.68 3.52
CA ALA A 82 -9.05 37.54 2.22
C ALA A 82 -10.48 38.09 2.32
N GLU A 83 -10.68 39.33 1.89
CA GLU A 83 -12.00 39.89 1.60
C GLU A 83 -12.40 39.43 0.19
N GLY A 84 -13.31 38.47 0.10
CA GLY A 84 -13.82 37.97 -1.17
C GLY A 84 -14.77 36.78 -1.03
N PRO A 85 -15.57 36.46 -2.08
CA PRO A 85 -16.36 35.24 -2.12
C PRO A 85 -15.44 34.01 -2.02
N ALA A 86 -15.97 32.90 -1.48
CA ALA A 86 -15.23 31.66 -1.32
C ALA A 86 -14.59 31.23 -2.65
N PRO A 87 -13.32 30.76 -2.65
CA PRO A 87 -12.68 30.25 -3.86
C PRO A 87 -13.46 29.04 -4.39
N ARG A 88 -13.63 28.96 -5.71
CA ARG A 88 -14.34 27.86 -6.36
C ARG A 88 -13.41 26.67 -6.52
N LEU A 89 -13.95 25.45 -6.51
CA LEU A 89 -13.17 24.23 -6.72
C LEU A 89 -12.38 24.27 -8.04
N ILE A 90 -12.97 24.87 -9.07
CA ILE A 90 -12.30 25.05 -10.36
C ILE A 90 -11.07 25.95 -10.30
N ASP A 91 -11.03 26.91 -9.39
CA ASP A 91 -9.89 27.83 -9.28
C ASP A 91 -8.65 27.06 -8.76
N PHE A 92 -8.85 26.10 -7.85
CA PHE A 92 -7.81 25.15 -7.41
C PHE A 92 -7.41 24.19 -8.53
N ALA A 93 -8.38 23.61 -9.23
CA ALA A 93 -8.10 22.68 -10.33
C ALA A 93 -7.23 23.32 -11.42
N ARG A 94 -7.37 24.63 -11.65
CA ARG A 94 -6.58 25.38 -12.63
C ARG A 94 -5.17 25.70 -12.17
N GLU A 95 -4.94 25.73 -10.86
CA GLU A 95 -3.63 25.89 -10.24
C GLU A 95 -2.88 24.55 -10.23
N ASP A 96 -3.54 23.49 -9.76
CA ASP A 96 -3.02 22.13 -9.73
C ASP A 96 -4.16 21.11 -9.92
N PHE A 97 -4.32 20.64 -11.16
CA PHE A 97 -5.41 19.73 -11.52
C PHE A 97 -5.27 18.35 -10.88
N PRO A 98 -4.11 17.67 -10.93
CA PRO A 98 -3.89 16.41 -10.20
C PRO A 98 -4.17 16.52 -8.70
N GLU A 99 -3.60 17.52 -8.03
CA GLU A 99 -3.79 17.70 -6.58
C GLU A 99 -5.26 17.94 -6.23
N THR A 100 -5.96 18.77 -7.01
CA THR A 100 -7.39 19.05 -6.78
C THR A 100 -8.26 17.81 -6.96
N VAL A 101 -7.94 16.97 -7.94
CA VAL A 101 -8.65 15.71 -8.18
C VAL A 101 -8.41 14.73 -7.03
N ASP A 102 -7.18 14.64 -6.52
CA ASP A 102 -6.86 13.78 -5.37
C ASP A 102 -7.59 14.26 -4.10
N LEU A 103 -7.58 15.56 -3.80
CA LEU A 103 -8.29 16.16 -2.65
C LEU A 103 -9.81 15.92 -2.68
N LEU A 104 -10.42 15.92 -3.88
CA LEU A 104 -11.84 15.61 -4.03
C LEU A 104 -12.18 14.18 -3.62
N PHE A 105 -11.27 13.24 -3.88
CA PHE A 105 -11.44 11.84 -3.51
C PHE A 105 -11.11 11.56 -2.05
N GLU A 106 -10.23 12.35 -1.45
CA GLU A 106 -9.97 12.30 -0.01
C GLU A 106 -11.20 12.72 0.82
N GLY A 107 -11.88 13.82 0.45
CA GLY A 107 -13.13 14.23 1.12
C GLY A 107 -14.27 13.20 0.99
N VAL A 108 -14.23 12.42 -0.08
CA VAL A 108 -15.14 11.30 -0.38
C VAL A 108 -14.88 10.09 0.52
N LEU A 109 -13.60 9.78 0.79
CA LEU A 109 -13.19 8.68 1.67
C LEU A 109 -13.58 8.96 3.14
N ASP A 110 -13.47 10.21 3.58
CA ASP A 110 -13.79 10.63 4.93
C ASP A 110 -15.30 10.52 5.24
N GLN A 111 -16.18 10.92 4.31
CA GLN A 111 -17.64 10.81 4.53
C GLN A 111 -18.14 9.36 4.66
N ALA A 112 -17.48 8.42 3.99
CA ALA A 112 -17.83 7.00 4.11
C ALA A 112 -17.39 6.41 5.45
N GLN A 113 -16.26 6.88 6.01
CA GLN A 113 -15.76 6.46 7.31
C GLN A 113 -16.60 7.01 8.48
N GLU A 114 -17.06 8.26 8.42
CA GLU A 114 -17.95 8.83 9.44
C GLU A 114 -19.32 8.11 9.49
N GLY A 115 -19.80 7.61 8.34
CA GLY A 115 -21.05 6.84 8.24
C GLY A 115 -20.95 5.36 8.59
N GLY A 116 -19.74 4.83 8.85
CA GLY A 116 -19.50 3.40 9.12
C GLY A 116 -19.85 2.46 7.96
N ALA A 117 -19.98 2.98 6.74
CA ALA A 117 -20.32 2.20 5.55
C ALA A 117 -19.07 1.96 4.69
N ASP A 118 -18.82 0.71 4.30
CA ASP A 118 -17.81 0.41 3.28
C ASP A 118 -18.16 1.15 1.98
N LEU A 119 -17.18 1.84 1.39
CA LEU A 119 -17.35 2.45 0.07
C LEU A 119 -17.73 1.37 -0.95
N PRO A 120 -18.78 1.57 -1.75
CA PRO A 120 -19.07 0.68 -2.87
C PRO A 120 -17.86 0.61 -3.80
N GLY A 121 -17.41 -0.59 -4.18
CA GLY A 121 -16.20 -0.77 -5.01
C GLY A 121 -16.22 0.01 -6.33
N GLU A 122 -17.42 0.26 -6.87
CA GLU A 122 -17.62 1.08 -8.07
C GLU A 122 -17.21 2.56 -7.88
N VAL A 123 -17.33 3.08 -6.66
CA VAL A 123 -16.93 4.46 -6.33
C VAL A 123 -15.41 4.56 -6.27
N VAL A 124 -14.76 3.56 -5.67
CA VAL A 124 -13.29 3.45 -5.61
C VAL A 124 -12.71 3.30 -7.01
N ASP A 125 -13.28 2.43 -7.85
CA ASP A 125 -12.82 2.20 -9.22
C ASP A 125 -12.92 3.49 -10.08
N ARG A 126 -13.95 4.31 -9.86
CA ARG A 126 -14.15 5.58 -10.57
C ARG A 126 -13.22 6.69 -10.05
N ALA A 127 -12.96 6.75 -8.74
CA ALA A 127 -11.98 7.65 -8.15
C ALA A 127 -10.57 7.38 -8.70
N GLN A 128 -10.18 6.11 -8.72
CA GLN A 128 -8.92 5.66 -9.31
C GLN A 128 -8.81 6.02 -10.79
N THR A 129 -9.92 5.92 -11.53
CA THR A 129 -9.97 6.26 -12.95
C THR A 129 -9.76 7.76 -13.18
N ALA A 130 -10.33 8.60 -12.32
CA ALA A 130 -10.18 10.05 -12.40
C ALA A 130 -8.79 10.53 -11.96
N ALA A 131 -8.20 9.95 -10.90
CA ALA A 131 -6.82 10.22 -10.51
C ALA A 131 -5.84 9.81 -11.62
N ALA A 132 -6.02 8.62 -12.21
CA ALA A 132 -5.20 8.17 -13.34
C ALA A 132 -5.34 9.09 -14.57
N TYR A 133 -6.54 9.61 -14.81
CA TYR A 133 -6.77 10.61 -15.86
C TYR A 133 -6.05 11.92 -15.56
N ALA A 134 -6.11 12.41 -14.32
CA ALA A 134 -5.48 13.67 -13.92
C ALA A 134 -3.95 13.62 -14.01
N VAL A 135 -3.34 12.50 -13.61
CA VAL A 135 -1.90 12.27 -13.79
C VAL A 135 -1.51 12.22 -15.28
N ALA A 136 -2.32 11.59 -16.12
CA ALA A 136 -2.04 11.48 -17.55
C ALA A 136 -2.28 12.79 -18.32
N VAL A 137 -3.18 13.64 -17.83
CA VAL A 137 -3.56 14.92 -18.43
C VAL A 137 -3.56 16.00 -17.35
N PRO A 138 -2.38 16.42 -16.86
CA PRO A 138 -2.26 17.34 -15.72
C PRO A 138 -2.68 18.78 -16.05
N ASN A 139 -2.83 19.12 -17.33
CA ASN A 139 -3.29 20.42 -17.79
C ASN A 139 -4.38 20.23 -18.86
N PRO A 140 -5.59 19.81 -18.48
CA PRO A 140 -6.62 19.48 -19.44
C PRO A 140 -7.13 20.73 -20.19
N PRO A 141 -7.22 20.69 -21.54
CA PRO A 141 -7.66 21.85 -22.32
C PRO A 141 -9.14 22.20 -22.11
N TRP A 142 -9.94 21.31 -21.54
CA TRP A 142 -11.34 21.56 -21.21
C TRP A 142 -11.52 22.36 -19.91
N LEU A 143 -10.47 22.49 -19.09
CA LEU A 143 -10.54 23.17 -17.80
C LEU A 143 -10.48 24.70 -17.98
N GLN A 144 -11.65 25.28 -18.25
CA GLN A 144 -11.83 26.69 -18.55
C GLN A 144 -12.36 27.47 -17.34
N ALA A 145 -12.01 28.75 -17.23
CA ALA A 145 -12.30 29.62 -16.09
C ALA A 145 -13.79 29.82 -15.77
N ASP A 146 -14.62 29.67 -16.80
CA ASP A 146 -16.05 29.96 -16.84
C ASP A 146 -16.93 28.76 -16.43
N LEU A 147 -16.35 27.56 -16.29
CA LEU A 147 -17.10 26.42 -15.79
C LEU A 147 -17.49 26.63 -14.31
N THR A 148 -18.67 26.15 -13.96
CA THR A 148 -19.07 25.98 -12.56
C THR A 148 -18.46 24.71 -11.97
N ASP A 149 -18.37 24.61 -10.64
CA ASP A 149 -17.85 23.41 -9.97
C ASP A 149 -18.64 22.15 -10.36
N GLU A 150 -19.96 22.28 -10.58
CA GLU A 150 -20.80 21.18 -11.08
C GLU A 150 -20.47 20.78 -12.52
N GLN A 151 -20.21 21.75 -13.40
CA GLN A 151 -19.76 21.46 -14.77
C GLN A 151 -18.38 20.82 -14.78
N PHE A 152 -17.46 21.30 -13.93
CA PHE A 152 -16.14 20.73 -13.72
C PHE A 152 -16.23 19.25 -13.28
N LEU A 153 -17.02 18.93 -12.26
CA LEU A 153 -17.16 17.55 -11.76
C LEU A 153 -17.79 16.60 -12.81
N ARG A 154 -18.74 17.10 -13.60
CA ARG A 154 -19.34 16.35 -14.72
C ARG A 154 -18.33 16.06 -15.82
N GLU A 155 -17.56 17.07 -16.25
CA GLU A 155 -16.52 16.90 -17.26
C GLU A 155 -15.42 15.95 -16.75
N LEU A 156 -14.92 16.13 -15.53
CA LEU A 156 -13.94 15.24 -14.91
C LEU A 156 -14.42 13.78 -14.95
N THR A 157 -15.64 13.52 -14.49
CA THR A 157 -16.21 12.16 -14.47
C THR A 157 -16.34 11.57 -15.88
N SER A 158 -16.83 12.35 -16.84
CA SER A 158 -17.01 11.91 -18.23
C SER A 158 -15.68 11.61 -18.91
N ARG A 159 -14.69 12.48 -18.75
CA ARG A 159 -13.36 12.37 -19.37
C ARG A 159 -12.56 11.24 -18.77
N ALA A 160 -12.63 11.06 -17.45
CA ALA A 160 -12.03 9.93 -16.76
C ALA A 160 -12.60 8.59 -17.26
N ALA A 161 -13.93 8.49 -17.39
CA ALA A 161 -14.57 7.29 -17.93
C ALA A 161 -14.15 7.00 -19.39
N ALA A 162 -14.10 8.02 -20.25
CA ALA A 162 -13.63 7.89 -21.63
C ALA A 162 -12.15 7.48 -21.70
N PHE A 163 -11.32 8.01 -20.80
CA PHE A 163 -9.90 7.66 -20.66
C PHE A 163 -9.70 6.19 -20.26
N ALA A 164 -10.47 5.68 -19.28
CA ALA A 164 -10.45 4.26 -18.94
C ALA A 164 -10.90 3.36 -20.10
N GLN A 165 -11.94 3.76 -20.83
CA GLN A 165 -12.40 3.02 -22.02
C GLN A 165 -11.34 2.99 -23.12
N ALA A 166 -10.63 4.10 -23.35
CA ALA A 166 -9.56 4.17 -24.35
C ALA A 166 -8.33 3.33 -23.98
N GLN A 167 -8.07 3.14 -22.68
CA GLN A 167 -6.99 2.28 -22.19
C GLN A 167 -7.36 0.79 -22.14
N ALA A 168 -8.65 0.45 -22.27
CA ALA A 168 -9.09 -0.95 -22.34
C ALA A 168 -8.92 -1.50 -23.76
N ALA A 169 -8.15 -2.59 -23.92
CA ALA A 169 -8.10 -3.36 -25.17
C ALA A 169 -9.51 -3.88 -25.54
N PRO A 170 -9.84 -4.09 -26.83
CA PRO A 170 -11.21 -4.36 -27.26
C PRO A 170 -11.65 -5.78 -26.88
N ALA A 171 -12.23 -5.94 -25.67
CA ALA A 171 -13.03 -7.10 -25.28
C ALA A 171 -13.77 -6.87 -23.95
N ALA A 172 -14.92 -6.20 -23.99
CA ALA A 172 -16.09 -6.45 -23.12
C ALA A 172 -17.29 -5.58 -23.57
N PRO A 173 -18.53 -6.08 -23.47
CA PRO A 173 -19.71 -5.34 -23.93
C PRO A 173 -19.96 -4.11 -23.05
N GLN A 174 -20.30 -3.01 -23.73
CA GLN A 174 -20.66 -1.73 -23.13
C GLN A 174 -21.92 -1.90 -22.28
N ARG A 175 -21.81 -1.69 -20.97
CA ARG A 175 -22.96 -1.35 -20.13
C ARG A 175 -23.07 0.18 -20.14
N GLU A 176 -24.16 0.69 -20.69
CA GLU A 176 -24.63 2.03 -20.33
C GLU A 176 -24.88 2.03 -18.83
N VAL A 177 -24.04 2.78 -18.10
CA VAL A 177 -24.27 3.03 -16.68
C VAL A 177 -24.90 4.41 -16.58
N GLU A 178 -26.19 4.44 -16.22
CA GLU A 178 -26.89 5.68 -15.90
C GLU A 178 -26.13 6.47 -14.81
N VAL A 179 -25.82 7.74 -15.10
CA VAL A 179 -25.06 8.68 -14.27
C VAL A 179 -25.91 9.26 -13.12
N LEU A 180 -26.93 8.54 -12.65
CA LEU A 180 -27.98 9.10 -11.78
C LEU A 180 -27.66 9.10 -10.27
N GLY A 181 -26.50 8.59 -9.83
CA GLY A 181 -26.14 8.50 -8.40
C GLY A 181 -24.86 9.23 -7.96
N LEU A 182 -23.97 9.62 -8.87
CA LEU A 182 -22.70 10.29 -8.53
C LEU A 182 -22.81 11.81 -8.44
N GLY A 183 -23.68 12.41 -9.26
CA GLY A 183 -23.81 13.87 -9.34
C GLY A 183 -24.39 14.51 -8.09
N SER A 184 -25.15 13.75 -7.30
CA SER A 184 -25.62 14.17 -5.98
C SER A 184 -24.51 14.02 -4.93
N TRP A 185 -23.79 12.89 -4.90
CA TRP A 185 -22.81 12.63 -3.84
C TRP A 185 -21.50 13.41 -3.99
N LEU A 186 -20.99 13.60 -5.21
CA LEU A 186 -19.87 14.51 -5.49
C LEU A 186 -20.26 15.98 -5.23
N ARG A 187 -21.54 16.33 -5.41
CA ARG A 187 -22.07 17.64 -5.06
C ARG A 187 -22.15 17.81 -3.54
N ASP A 188 -22.62 16.80 -2.81
CA ASP A 188 -22.66 16.80 -1.35
C ASP A 188 -21.24 16.89 -0.74
N SER A 189 -20.23 16.26 -1.36
CA SER A 189 -18.82 16.39 -0.99
C SER A 189 -18.23 17.77 -1.35
N ALA A 190 -18.58 18.33 -2.51
CA ALA A 190 -18.18 19.67 -2.89
C ALA A 190 -18.83 20.74 -1.98
N GLU A 191 -20.09 20.56 -1.59
CA GLU A 191 -20.78 21.41 -0.61
C GLU A 191 -20.13 21.32 0.78
N ALA A 192 -19.72 20.12 1.22
CA ALA A 192 -18.97 19.94 2.47
C ALA A 192 -17.58 20.61 2.46
N LEU A 193 -16.87 20.56 1.33
CA LEU A 193 -15.60 21.27 1.11
C LEU A 193 -15.82 22.79 1.15
N ILE A 194 -16.85 23.29 0.46
CA ILE A 194 -17.20 24.72 0.35
C ILE A 194 -17.70 25.29 1.69
N ASP A 195 -18.52 24.58 2.45
CA ASP A 195 -19.01 25.05 3.76
C ASP A 195 -17.90 25.05 4.83
N ARG A 196 -16.87 24.20 4.69
CA ARG A 196 -15.66 24.23 5.54
C ARG A 196 -14.69 25.34 5.15
N VAL A 197 -14.52 25.62 3.85
CA VAL A 197 -13.82 26.82 3.34
C VAL A 197 -14.49 28.10 3.86
N ARG A 198 -15.82 28.09 4.03
CA ARG A 198 -16.60 29.22 4.54
C ARG A 198 -16.38 29.50 6.03
N ASN A 199 -16.14 28.46 6.84
CA ASN A 199 -15.97 28.59 8.29
C ASN A 199 -14.52 28.78 8.74
N ALA A 200 -13.55 28.41 7.91
CA ALA A 200 -12.13 28.60 8.18
C ALA A 200 -11.57 29.67 7.21
N GLY A 201 -11.44 30.90 7.70
CA GLY A 201 -10.93 32.05 6.94
C GLY A 201 -9.75 31.65 6.05
N GLY A 202 -9.82 32.06 4.78
CA GLY A 202 -9.12 31.48 3.64
C GLY A 202 -7.70 30.98 3.92
N ARG A 203 -7.43 29.76 3.40
CA ARG A 203 -6.19 28.94 3.39
C ARG A 203 -6.16 27.71 4.30
N VAL A 204 -7.25 27.40 5.02
CA VAL A 204 -7.33 26.21 5.89
C VAL A 204 -8.12 25.04 5.26
N ALA A 205 -8.65 25.21 4.05
CA ALA A 205 -9.43 24.17 3.34
C ALA A 205 -8.64 22.88 2.98
N LEU A 206 -7.32 22.87 3.14
CA LEU A 206 -6.39 21.75 2.90
C LEU A 206 -6.20 20.82 4.13
N ALA A 207 -7.03 20.97 5.16
CA ALA A 207 -6.78 20.42 6.49
C ALA A 207 -7.52 19.10 6.81
N VAL A 208 -8.57 18.76 6.06
CA VAL A 208 -9.43 17.58 6.35
C VAL A 208 -9.03 16.43 5.43
N GLY A 209 -8.80 15.23 6.00
CA GLY A 209 -8.16 14.08 5.36
C GLY A 209 -6.65 13.98 5.66
N ARG A 210 -5.99 15.14 5.80
CA ARG A 210 -4.57 15.24 6.10
C ARG A 210 -4.21 14.65 7.46
N ASP A 211 -5.10 14.69 8.43
CA ASP A 211 -4.83 14.16 9.77
C ASP A 211 -4.74 12.63 9.79
N THR A 212 -5.69 11.97 9.10
CA THR A 212 -5.70 10.52 8.91
C THR A 212 -4.54 10.09 8.03
N LEU A 213 -4.29 10.77 6.90
CA LEU A 213 -3.17 10.47 6.01
C LEU A 213 -1.81 10.70 6.70
N HIS A 214 -1.62 11.82 7.38
CA HIS A 214 -0.42 12.08 8.18
C HIS A 214 -0.26 11.05 9.30
N GLY A 215 -1.35 10.62 9.94
CA GLY A 215 -1.33 9.51 10.90
C GLY A 215 -0.81 8.21 10.28
N HIS A 216 -1.29 7.85 9.10
CA HIS A 216 -0.82 6.68 8.36
C HIS A 216 0.64 6.81 7.92
N VAL A 217 1.06 7.97 7.42
CA VAL A 217 2.46 8.25 7.05
C VAL A 217 3.38 8.22 8.28
N ALA A 218 2.96 8.81 9.40
CA ALA A 218 3.70 8.77 10.66
C ALA A 218 3.83 7.34 11.20
N THR A 219 2.77 6.53 11.07
CA THR A 219 2.79 5.10 11.37
C THR A 219 3.70 4.31 10.43
N PHE A 220 3.65 4.58 9.14
CA PHE A 220 4.54 3.98 8.14
C PHE A 220 6.02 4.23 8.50
N ILE A 221 6.38 5.49 8.69
CA ILE A 221 7.76 5.90 9.04
C ILE A 221 8.15 5.34 10.39
N GLY A 222 7.24 5.41 11.37
CA GLY A 222 7.46 4.92 12.72
C GLY A 222 7.74 3.42 12.75
N ASP A 223 7.00 2.61 11.99
CA ASP A 223 7.22 1.17 11.86
C ASP A 223 8.59 0.85 11.26
N VAL A 224 9.01 1.60 10.23
CA VAL A 224 10.36 1.48 9.64
C VAL A 224 11.43 1.80 10.68
N PHE A 225 11.27 2.91 11.41
CA PHE A 225 12.22 3.31 12.45
C PHE A 225 12.26 2.34 13.63
N SER A 226 11.13 1.76 14.02
CA SER A 226 11.07 0.70 15.03
C SER A 226 11.90 -0.51 14.58
N PHE A 227 11.84 -0.92 13.32
CA PHE A 227 12.70 -2.00 12.83
C PHE A 227 14.18 -1.60 12.74
N LEU A 228 14.47 -0.37 12.28
CA LEU A 228 15.85 0.12 12.15
C LEU A 228 16.53 0.34 13.51
N LYS A 229 15.75 0.60 14.57
CA LYS A 229 16.25 0.73 15.93
C LYS A 229 16.78 -0.61 16.44
N GLU A 230 18.10 -0.74 16.40
CA GLU A 230 18.82 -1.89 16.93
C GLU A 230 18.47 -2.13 18.41
N GLY A 231 18.43 -3.40 18.82
CA GLY A 231 18.00 -3.78 20.16
C GLY A 231 16.48 -3.73 20.31
N SER A 232 15.94 -2.74 21.02
CA SER A 232 14.57 -2.79 21.54
C SER A 232 13.47 -2.83 20.48
N GLY A 233 13.74 -2.38 19.25
CA GLY A 233 12.78 -2.44 18.16
C GLY A 233 12.94 -3.68 17.27
N ARG A 234 14.15 -3.94 16.75
CA ARG A 234 14.42 -5.08 15.85
C ARG A 234 14.32 -6.44 16.55
N THR A 235 14.80 -6.58 17.78
CA THR A 235 14.86 -7.85 18.52
C THR A 235 13.51 -8.54 18.70
N PRO A 236 12.41 -7.88 19.14
CA PRO A 236 11.12 -8.55 19.28
C PRO A 236 10.54 -8.99 17.93
N ILE A 237 10.77 -8.24 16.84
CA ILE A 237 10.36 -8.62 15.48
C ILE A 237 11.11 -9.90 15.06
N ARG A 238 12.44 -9.94 15.25
CA ARG A 238 13.24 -11.14 14.98
C ARG A 238 12.85 -12.31 15.89
N GLY A 239 12.47 -12.05 17.14
CA GLY A 239 11.93 -13.06 18.07
C GLY A 239 10.66 -13.73 17.52
N LEU A 240 9.71 -12.94 17.02
CA LEU A 240 8.51 -13.47 16.37
C LEU A 240 8.87 -14.31 15.13
N MET A 241 9.79 -13.83 14.28
CA MET A 241 10.25 -14.61 13.12
C MET A 241 10.94 -15.92 13.54
N LYS A 242 11.69 -15.91 14.64
CA LYS A 242 12.34 -17.09 15.19
C LYS A 242 11.31 -18.15 15.59
N GLU A 243 10.24 -17.74 16.25
CA GLU A 243 9.15 -18.64 16.66
C GLU A 243 8.46 -19.27 15.43
N GLU A 244 8.10 -18.48 14.43
CA GLU A 244 7.44 -18.99 13.22
C GLU A 244 8.34 -19.91 12.40
N LEU A 245 9.61 -19.53 12.20
CA LEU A 245 10.53 -20.32 11.40
C LEU A 245 10.93 -21.61 12.09
N THR A 246 11.01 -21.62 13.42
CA THR A 246 11.18 -22.87 14.20
C THR A 246 10.01 -23.82 13.93
N ARG A 247 8.76 -23.33 14.03
CA ARG A 247 7.57 -24.14 13.72
C ARG A 247 7.57 -24.64 12.27
N ALA A 248 7.95 -23.78 11.32
CA ALA A 248 8.04 -24.16 9.92
C ALA A 248 9.10 -25.26 9.69
N VAL A 249 10.24 -25.18 10.37
CA VAL A 249 11.29 -26.21 10.32
C VAL A 249 10.80 -27.53 10.93
N GLU A 250 10.23 -27.48 12.13
CA GLU A 250 9.72 -28.64 12.88
C GLU A 250 8.57 -29.36 12.17
N SER A 251 7.78 -28.64 11.36
CA SER A 251 6.70 -29.24 10.57
C SER A 251 7.18 -30.30 9.57
N GLY A 252 8.46 -30.27 9.17
CA GLY A 252 9.02 -31.10 8.10
C GLY A 252 8.57 -30.73 6.69
N ASP A 253 7.55 -29.87 6.54
CA ASP A 253 7.01 -29.47 5.24
C ASP A 253 7.98 -28.54 4.49
N PRO A 254 7.96 -28.52 3.15
CA PRO A 254 8.66 -27.52 2.36
C PRO A 254 8.29 -26.08 2.76
N ILE A 255 9.29 -25.27 3.15
CA ILE A 255 9.09 -23.91 3.67
C ILE A 255 9.06 -22.90 2.52
N VAL A 256 8.03 -22.06 2.48
CA VAL A 256 7.91 -20.94 1.56
C VAL A 256 7.71 -19.66 2.37
N LEU A 257 8.55 -18.66 2.13
CA LEU A 257 8.46 -17.36 2.82
C LEU A 257 8.00 -16.31 1.82
N ILE A 258 7.00 -15.53 2.19
CA ILE A 258 6.46 -14.45 1.37
C ILE A 258 6.54 -13.16 2.18
N GLY A 259 7.31 -12.19 1.71
CA GLY A 259 7.44 -10.87 2.33
C GLY A 259 6.84 -9.80 1.44
N HIS A 260 5.83 -9.08 1.93
CA HIS A 260 5.29 -7.90 1.26
C HIS A 260 5.87 -6.63 1.88
N SER A 261 6.31 -5.67 1.05
CA SER A 261 6.85 -4.41 1.55
C SER A 261 7.95 -4.66 2.59
N MET A 262 7.88 -4.01 3.76
CA MET A 262 8.83 -4.21 4.86
C MET A 262 8.97 -5.67 5.32
N GLY A 263 7.96 -6.51 5.12
CA GLY A 263 8.04 -7.94 5.45
C GLY A 263 9.14 -8.68 4.67
N GLY A 264 9.45 -8.26 3.43
CA GLY A 264 10.57 -8.83 2.70
C GLY A 264 11.93 -8.37 3.23
N VAL A 265 12.03 -7.15 3.75
CA VAL A 265 13.23 -6.63 4.43
C VAL A 265 13.47 -7.41 5.73
N ILE A 266 12.43 -7.61 6.53
CA ILE A 266 12.49 -8.40 7.78
C ILE A 266 12.98 -9.82 7.50
N LEU A 267 12.46 -10.45 6.43
CA LEU A 267 12.90 -11.79 6.03
C LEU A 267 14.36 -11.80 5.55
N ALA A 268 14.79 -10.80 4.77
CA ALA A 268 16.17 -10.70 4.30
C ALA A 268 17.16 -10.47 5.45
N ASP A 269 16.83 -9.62 6.42
CA ASP A 269 17.61 -9.42 7.66
C ASP A 269 17.78 -10.73 8.43
N CYS A 270 16.68 -11.45 8.68
CA CYS A 270 16.72 -12.73 9.40
C CYS A 270 17.52 -13.81 8.65
N LEU A 271 17.31 -13.95 7.34
CA LEU A 271 17.94 -15.00 6.52
C LEU A 271 19.39 -14.67 6.15
N GLY A 272 19.78 -13.41 6.23
CA GLY A 272 21.16 -12.94 6.06
C GLY A 272 22.04 -13.21 7.27
N ASP A 273 21.44 -13.36 8.45
CA ASP A 273 22.15 -13.70 9.68
C ASP A 273 22.26 -15.22 9.84
N ARG A 274 23.50 -15.73 9.75
CA ARG A 274 23.77 -17.16 9.88
C ARG A 274 23.44 -17.70 11.28
N ALA A 275 23.74 -16.95 12.33
CA ALA A 275 23.44 -17.37 13.70
C ALA A 275 21.93 -17.48 13.93
N PHE A 276 21.15 -16.56 13.34
CA PHE A 276 19.69 -16.66 13.35
C PHE A 276 19.22 -17.92 12.64
N CYS A 277 19.69 -18.17 11.42
CA CYS A 277 19.32 -19.36 10.63
C CYS A 277 19.64 -20.66 11.36
N ASP A 278 20.83 -20.78 11.94
CA ASP A 278 21.23 -21.95 12.71
C ASP A 278 20.35 -22.13 13.96
N SER A 279 19.90 -21.03 14.58
CA SER A 279 19.05 -21.05 15.78
C SER A 279 17.61 -21.51 15.54
N VAL A 280 17.10 -21.42 14.30
CA VAL A 280 15.79 -21.92 13.90
C VAL A 280 15.86 -23.28 13.20
N GLY A 281 17.06 -23.84 13.03
CA GLY A 281 17.26 -25.14 12.40
C GLY A 281 17.34 -25.11 10.86
N LEU A 282 17.58 -23.94 10.24
CA LEU A 282 17.89 -23.84 8.80
C LEU A 282 19.37 -24.18 8.53
N LYS A 283 19.75 -25.41 8.88
CA LYS A 283 21.10 -25.97 8.73
C LYS A 283 21.02 -27.43 8.27
N ASP A 284 22.17 -28.05 8.02
CA ASP A 284 22.26 -29.49 7.70
C ASP A 284 21.34 -29.93 6.52
N GLY A 285 21.24 -29.07 5.50
CA GLY A 285 20.42 -29.32 4.31
C GLY A 285 18.97 -28.88 4.41
N ARG A 286 18.47 -28.48 5.59
CA ARG A 286 17.16 -27.85 5.75
C ARG A 286 17.19 -26.42 5.25
N ARG A 287 16.34 -26.11 4.27
CA ARG A 287 16.38 -24.87 3.49
C ARG A 287 14.98 -24.33 3.22
N VAL A 288 14.90 -23.03 2.99
CA VAL A 288 13.71 -22.34 2.48
C VAL A 288 13.60 -22.65 0.99
N LYS A 289 12.51 -23.30 0.57
CA LYS A 289 12.29 -23.68 -0.84
C LYS A 289 12.05 -22.50 -1.75
N ALA A 290 11.39 -21.46 -1.25
CA ALA A 290 11.29 -20.19 -1.93
C ALA A 290 11.16 -19.02 -0.95
N LEU A 291 11.89 -17.95 -1.22
CA LEU A 291 11.65 -16.60 -0.71
C LEU A 291 10.99 -15.79 -1.83
N VAL A 292 9.80 -15.26 -1.57
CA VAL A 292 9.05 -14.41 -2.49
C VAL A 292 8.91 -13.04 -1.87
N THR A 293 9.64 -12.05 -2.38
CA THR A 293 9.50 -10.66 -1.96
C THR A 293 8.60 -9.93 -2.96
N VAL A 294 7.63 -9.15 -2.48
CA VAL A 294 6.61 -8.48 -3.32
C VAL A 294 6.51 -7.03 -2.93
N GLY A 295 6.71 -6.12 -3.88
CA GLY A 295 6.69 -4.68 -3.62
C GLY A 295 7.62 -4.31 -2.46
N SER A 296 8.84 -4.84 -2.43
CA SER A 296 9.67 -4.89 -1.22
C SER A 296 11.01 -4.18 -1.41
N GLN A 297 11.69 -3.86 -0.31
CA GLN A 297 12.90 -3.02 -0.26
C GLN A 297 14.23 -3.70 0.13
N PRO A 298 14.45 -5.03 0.10
CA PRO A 298 15.74 -5.63 0.50
C PRO A 298 16.94 -5.05 -0.25
N GLY A 299 16.83 -4.86 -1.57
CA GLY A 299 17.89 -4.28 -2.39
C GLY A 299 18.26 -2.87 -1.93
N PHE A 300 17.25 -2.01 -1.73
CA PHE A 300 17.47 -0.65 -1.25
C PHE A 300 18.08 -0.61 0.15
N PHE A 301 17.60 -1.44 1.08
CA PHE A 301 18.16 -1.53 2.42
C PHE A 301 19.60 -2.05 2.43
N GLN A 302 19.93 -2.98 1.52
CA GLN A 302 21.31 -3.45 1.34
C GLN A 302 22.20 -2.36 0.75
N GLU A 303 21.71 -1.60 -0.24
CA GLU A 303 22.45 -0.50 -0.87
C GLU A 303 22.77 0.63 0.12
N LEU A 304 21.85 0.89 1.06
CA LEU A 304 22.05 1.83 2.16
C LEU A 304 22.84 1.24 3.36
N ASN A 305 23.28 -0.02 3.28
CA ASN A 305 23.96 -0.73 4.35
C ASN A 305 23.17 -0.80 5.68
N LEU A 306 21.83 -0.90 5.62
CA LEU A 306 20.95 -0.95 6.79
C LEU A 306 20.78 -2.36 7.38
N LEU A 307 21.23 -3.37 6.63
CA LEU A 307 21.10 -4.79 7.00
C LEU A 307 22.37 -5.36 7.65
N GLY A 308 23.49 -4.63 7.63
CA GLY A 308 24.75 -5.07 8.24
C GLY A 308 25.35 -6.33 7.61
N MET A 309 25.00 -6.62 6.35
CA MET A 309 25.52 -7.76 5.59
C MET A 309 26.72 -7.36 4.73
N ASP A 310 27.51 -8.36 4.31
CA ASP A 310 28.61 -8.17 3.37
C ASP A 310 28.15 -7.49 2.06
N PRO A 311 29.05 -6.79 1.34
CA PRO A 311 28.75 -6.28 0.00
C PRO A 311 28.38 -7.44 -0.95
N LYS A 312 27.14 -7.43 -1.45
CA LYS A 312 26.51 -8.53 -2.22
C LYS A 312 26.37 -9.85 -1.45
N PRO A 313 25.55 -9.87 -0.40
CA PRO A 313 25.37 -11.09 0.37
C PRO A 313 24.59 -12.13 -0.43
N LYS A 314 24.83 -13.40 -0.13
CA LYS A 314 24.04 -14.52 -0.62
C LYS A 314 23.26 -15.12 0.53
N LEU A 315 21.93 -15.23 0.38
CA LEU A 315 21.08 -15.90 1.37
C LEU A 315 21.21 -17.42 1.21
N ASP A 316 22.26 -18.00 1.80
CA ASP A 316 22.66 -19.40 1.56
C ASP A 316 21.61 -20.44 1.96
N VAL A 317 20.64 -20.10 2.81
CA VAL A 317 19.55 -21.00 3.23
C VAL A 317 18.35 -20.98 2.29
N VAL A 318 18.37 -20.16 1.25
CA VAL A 318 17.27 -19.99 0.28
C VAL A 318 17.62 -20.69 -1.03
N ASP A 319 16.78 -21.66 -1.44
CA ASP A 319 16.94 -22.36 -2.73
C ASP A 319 16.55 -21.46 -3.91
N ASN A 320 15.50 -20.64 -3.73
CA ASN A 320 14.89 -19.85 -4.79
C ASN A 320 14.44 -18.49 -4.27
N TRP A 321 15.01 -17.40 -4.78
CA TRP A 321 14.50 -16.06 -4.50
C TRP A 321 13.80 -15.49 -5.73
N ILE A 322 12.50 -15.22 -5.60
CA ILE A 322 11.71 -14.43 -6.56
C ILE A 322 11.44 -13.07 -5.94
N ASN A 323 11.87 -12.00 -6.60
CA ASN A 323 11.57 -10.63 -6.19
C ASN A 323 10.61 -10.00 -7.20
N VAL A 324 9.42 -9.63 -6.76
CA VAL A 324 8.37 -9.05 -7.59
C VAL A 324 8.30 -7.55 -7.34
N PHE A 325 8.39 -6.75 -8.41
CA PHE A 325 8.28 -5.29 -8.38
C PHE A 325 7.32 -4.79 -9.45
N ASP A 326 6.76 -3.59 -9.27
CA ASP A 326 5.88 -2.91 -10.23
C ASP A 326 6.52 -1.58 -10.60
N GLU A 327 6.47 -1.22 -11.88
CA GLU A 327 7.05 0.04 -12.38
C GLU A 327 6.37 1.28 -11.82
N LEU A 328 5.09 1.14 -11.41
CA LEU A 328 4.33 2.22 -10.79
C LEU A 328 4.42 2.23 -9.26
N ASP A 329 4.95 1.16 -8.65
CA ASP A 329 5.14 1.08 -7.20
C ASP A 329 6.50 1.67 -6.81
N VAL A 330 6.48 2.94 -6.41
CA VAL A 330 7.68 3.70 -5.98
C VAL A 330 8.37 3.12 -4.74
N LEU A 331 7.72 2.20 -4.03
CA LEU A 331 8.28 1.50 -2.88
C LEU A 331 8.75 0.09 -3.24
N SER A 332 8.67 -0.34 -4.50
CA SER A 332 9.20 -1.63 -4.95
C SER A 332 10.59 -1.49 -5.55
N PHE A 333 11.53 -2.29 -5.05
CA PHE A 333 12.92 -2.25 -5.51
C PHE A 333 13.38 -3.59 -6.05
N ARG A 334 14.29 -3.52 -7.00
CA ARG A 334 15.04 -4.68 -7.48
C ARG A 334 16.02 -5.14 -6.39
N ALA A 335 16.18 -6.46 -6.26
CA ALA A 335 17.10 -7.05 -5.30
C ALA A 335 18.32 -7.70 -5.98
N ALA A 336 18.18 -8.21 -7.20
CA ALA A 336 19.26 -8.91 -7.89
C ALA A 336 20.58 -8.13 -8.09
N PRO A 337 20.58 -6.79 -8.27
CA PRO A 337 21.85 -6.06 -8.39
C PRO A 337 22.66 -6.01 -7.08
N LEU A 338 22.00 -6.21 -5.92
CA LEU A 338 22.58 -6.05 -4.59
C LEU A 338 22.77 -7.38 -3.84
N PHE A 339 22.26 -8.50 -4.36
CA PHE A 339 22.35 -9.82 -3.72
C PHE A 339 22.86 -10.87 -4.69
N ASP A 340 23.79 -11.70 -4.22
CA ASP A 340 24.31 -12.84 -4.97
C ASP A 340 23.41 -14.09 -4.79
N GLY A 341 23.64 -15.12 -5.60
CA GLY A 341 22.88 -16.38 -5.51
C GLY A 341 21.66 -16.47 -6.41
N GLY A 342 21.54 -15.59 -7.41
CA GLY A 342 20.57 -15.75 -8.50
C GLY A 342 19.15 -15.31 -8.16
N VAL A 343 19.02 -14.17 -7.47
CA VAL A 343 17.71 -13.52 -7.28
C VAL A 343 17.05 -13.25 -8.62
N ARG A 344 15.78 -13.63 -8.76
CA ARG A 344 15.00 -13.40 -9.98
C ARG A 344 14.06 -12.22 -9.77
N ASP A 345 14.49 -11.04 -10.21
CA ASP A 345 13.64 -9.87 -10.32
C ASP A 345 12.57 -10.10 -11.41
N MET A 346 11.30 -9.88 -11.09
CA MET A 346 10.14 -10.07 -11.95
C MET A 346 9.22 -8.86 -11.89
N MET A 347 9.02 -8.22 -13.02
CA MET A 347 8.07 -7.11 -13.11
C MET A 347 6.63 -7.65 -13.15
N PHE A 348 5.76 -7.06 -12.34
CA PHE A 348 4.32 -7.32 -12.32
C PHE A 348 3.58 -5.99 -12.36
N SER A 349 2.96 -5.68 -13.49
CA SER A 349 2.07 -4.51 -13.60
C SER A 349 0.73 -4.83 -12.96
N SER A 350 0.43 -4.15 -11.84
CA SER A 350 -0.84 -4.22 -11.12
C SER A 350 -1.97 -3.43 -11.81
N ARG A 351 -1.62 -2.61 -12.82
CA ARG A 351 -2.52 -1.74 -13.60
C ARG A 351 -3.40 -0.86 -12.71
N THR A 352 -2.82 -0.36 -11.63
CA THR A 352 -3.41 0.65 -10.73
C THR A 352 -2.55 1.91 -10.76
N GLY A 353 -3.07 3.03 -10.27
CA GLY A 353 -2.29 4.26 -10.13
C GLY A 353 -1.08 4.10 -9.20
N ILE A 354 -0.15 5.08 -9.26
CA ILE A 354 1.15 5.08 -8.55
C ILE A 354 0.99 4.85 -7.03
N LEU A 355 -0.06 5.41 -6.41
CA LEU A 355 -0.29 5.33 -4.97
C LEU A 355 -0.83 3.97 -4.50
N ASP A 356 -1.58 3.25 -5.34
CA ASP A 356 -2.25 1.99 -4.99
C ASP A 356 -1.45 0.73 -5.36
N ALA A 357 -0.51 0.87 -6.31
CA ALA A 357 0.27 -0.25 -6.84
C ALA A 357 0.91 -1.10 -5.73
N HIS A 358 1.37 -0.44 -4.66
CA HIS A 358 2.02 -1.09 -3.53
C HIS A 358 1.14 -2.10 -2.79
N GLY A 359 -0.15 -1.79 -2.62
CA GLY A 359 -1.13 -2.68 -1.98
C GLY A 359 -1.82 -3.63 -2.96
N ALA A 360 -1.81 -3.30 -4.26
CA ALA A 360 -2.66 -3.93 -5.26
C ALA A 360 -2.25 -5.34 -5.68
N TYR A 361 -1.00 -5.79 -5.46
CA TYR A 361 -0.52 -7.11 -5.91
C TYR A 361 -1.48 -8.25 -5.54
N PHE A 362 -1.92 -8.30 -4.28
CA PHE A 362 -2.74 -9.39 -3.75
C PHE A 362 -4.24 -9.24 -4.04
N SER A 363 -4.67 -8.15 -4.67
CA SER A 363 -6.03 -8.01 -5.19
C SER A 363 -6.19 -8.69 -6.55
N ARG A 364 -5.07 -8.91 -7.27
CA ARG A 364 -5.08 -9.43 -8.64
C ARG A 364 -4.96 -10.95 -8.68
N VAL A 365 -5.96 -11.63 -9.24
CA VAL A 365 -5.93 -13.10 -9.44
C VAL A 365 -4.74 -13.53 -10.30
N GLN A 366 -4.35 -12.71 -11.29
CA GLN A 366 -3.23 -12.98 -12.18
C GLN A 366 -1.90 -13.06 -11.43
N PHE A 367 -1.73 -12.32 -10.32
CA PHE A 367 -0.55 -12.43 -9.48
C PHE A 367 -0.38 -13.86 -8.96
N TYR A 368 -1.44 -14.42 -8.36
CA TYR A 368 -1.42 -15.76 -7.79
C TYR A 368 -1.17 -16.84 -8.86
N GLU A 369 -1.82 -16.73 -10.03
CA GLU A 369 -1.62 -17.70 -11.11
C GLU A 369 -0.20 -17.68 -11.68
N ARG A 370 0.37 -16.48 -11.91
CA ARG A 370 1.75 -16.32 -12.36
C ARG A 370 2.74 -16.82 -11.31
N LEU A 371 2.52 -16.47 -10.04
CA LEU A 371 3.35 -16.93 -8.93
C LEU A 371 3.31 -18.46 -8.83
N ARG A 372 2.12 -19.08 -8.87
CA ARG A 372 1.98 -20.54 -8.85
C ARG A 372 2.76 -21.19 -9.97
N LYS A 373 2.60 -20.71 -11.22
CA LYS A 373 3.35 -21.24 -12.36
C LYS A 373 4.84 -21.15 -12.10
N ARG A 374 5.34 -20.01 -11.61
CA ARG A 374 6.76 -19.83 -11.37
C ARG A 374 7.30 -20.74 -10.26
N LEU A 375 6.58 -20.85 -9.15
CA LEU A 375 6.93 -21.76 -8.07
C LEU A 375 6.99 -23.22 -8.55
N LYS A 376 6.01 -23.64 -9.37
CA LYS A 376 6.00 -24.96 -10.01
C LYS A 376 7.24 -25.20 -10.87
N ASP A 377 7.57 -24.23 -11.73
CA ASP A 377 8.73 -24.31 -12.63
C ASP A 377 10.07 -24.40 -11.87
N LEU A 378 10.08 -24.03 -10.59
CA LEU A 378 11.24 -24.11 -9.69
C LEU A 378 11.22 -25.33 -8.76
N GLY A 379 10.27 -26.25 -8.95
CA GLY A 379 10.12 -27.44 -8.11
C GLY A 379 9.59 -27.16 -6.70
N VAL A 380 9.01 -25.97 -6.46
CA VAL A 380 8.37 -25.64 -5.19
C VAL A 380 6.98 -26.28 -5.16
N PRO A 381 6.59 -26.98 -4.07
CA PRO A 381 5.26 -27.58 -3.98
C PRO A 381 4.15 -26.54 -4.08
N VAL A 382 3.23 -26.78 -5.01
CA VAL A 382 2.04 -25.96 -5.26
C VAL A 382 0.85 -26.87 -5.54
N ARG A 383 -0.36 -26.32 -5.55
CA ARG A 383 -1.56 -27.07 -5.96
C ARG A 383 -1.35 -27.69 -7.34
N ALA A 384 -1.78 -28.95 -7.50
CA ALA A 384 -1.89 -29.55 -8.81
C ALA A 384 -2.87 -28.72 -9.67
N GLY A 385 -2.58 -28.58 -10.97
CA GLY A 385 -3.54 -27.98 -11.88
C GLY A 385 -4.78 -28.88 -11.97
N ALA A 386 -5.95 -28.25 -12.16
CA ALA A 386 -7.11 -28.96 -12.68
C ALA A 386 -6.82 -29.45 -14.11
#